data_AF-A0A8J3DBX5-F1
#
_entry.id   AF-A0A8J3DBX5-F1
#
_cell.length_a   1.000
_cell.length_b   1.000
_cell.length_c   1.000
_cell.angle_alpha   90.00
_cell.angle_beta   90.00
_cell.angle_gamma   90.00
#
_symmetry.space_group_name_H-M   'P 1'
#
loop_
_entity.id
_entity.type
_entity.pdbx_description
1 polymer ?
#
loop_
_entity_poly.entity_id
_entity_poly.type
_entity_poly.pdbx_seq_one_letter_code
_entity_poly.pdbx_strand_id
1 'polypeptide(L)'
;MRHFFTLLAHELRMLIIAPASYIAAVLYLLLMASMYYLALSKAAEAPQEMTPSVWFFQTFWVPVWFMVPLLTMKSIAEERRMGTLETLMTTPATALQIVLSKFLSAYLFYMLLWALTAPFPYIVNAYAGESVPLERLFDPASMIGGFIFIAISGLLYVAIGIFASSLTRNQLVAGMLSFCMLFVIILSGRLMLEFPLIDVEWINHSRDLVDYFNSFEHLEDFSRGVLDSRPLFLYGSLTMLLLGITTLVVESKA
;
A
#
# COMPACT_ATOMS: atom_id res chain seq x y z
N MET A 1 25.77 8.33 -6.82
CA MET A 1 24.36 8.76 -6.95
C MET A 1 23.81 8.74 -8.38
N ARG A 2 24.59 9.03 -9.44
CA ARG A 2 24.08 8.99 -10.83
C ARG A 2 23.47 7.64 -11.23
N HIS A 3 24.11 6.52 -10.88
CA HIS A 3 23.62 5.18 -11.21
C HIS A 3 22.24 4.86 -10.64
N PHE A 4 21.97 5.26 -9.38
CA PHE A 4 20.67 5.08 -8.74
C PHE A 4 19.54 5.78 -9.51
N PHE A 5 19.71 7.06 -9.87
CA PHE A 5 18.69 7.79 -10.62
C PHE A 5 18.49 7.22 -12.03
N THR A 6 19.54 6.72 -12.67
CA THR A 6 19.42 6.04 -13.97
C THR A 6 18.62 4.76 -13.86
N LEU A 7 18.88 3.93 -12.84
CA LEU A 7 18.11 2.70 -12.58
C LEU A 7 16.65 3.01 -12.25
N LEU A 8 16.41 3.98 -11.37
CA LEU A 8 15.05 4.40 -11.01
C LEU A 8 14.25 4.91 -12.22
N ALA A 9 14.86 5.77 -13.05
CA ALA A 9 14.20 6.28 -14.25
C ALA A 9 13.90 5.15 -15.24
N HIS A 10 14.78 4.17 -15.35
CA HIS A 10 14.59 3.00 -16.19
C HIS A 10 13.43 2.12 -15.70
N GLU A 11 13.39 1.80 -14.42
CA GLU A 11 12.34 1.00 -13.77
C GLU A 11 10.96 1.68 -13.86
N LEU A 12 10.87 2.98 -13.56
CA LEU A 12 9.65 3.76 -13.75
C LEU A 12 9.18 3.76 -15.21
N ARG A 13 10.12 3.91 -16.15
CA ARG A 13 9.80 3.90 -17.58
C ARG A 13 9.28 2.53 -18.03
N MET A 14 9.85 1.45 -17.52
CA MET A 14 9.34 0.09 -17.78
C MET A 14 7.92 -0.09 -17.24
N LEU A 15 7.64 0.39 -16.03
CA LEU A 15 6.30 0.35 -15.45
C LEU A 15 5.29 1.16 -16.27
N ILE A 16 5.65 2.38 -16.70
CA ILE A 16 4.74 3.28 -17.43
C ILE A 16 4.54 2.85 -18.87
N ILE A 17 5.52 2.21 -19.53
CA ILE A 17 5.36 1.78 -20.94
C ILE A 17 4.63 0.44 -21.03
N ALA A 18 4.68 -0.40 -20.00
CA ALA A 18 4.08 -1.72 -20.02
C ALA A 18 2.55 -1.66 -20.18
N PRO A 19 1.96 -2.29 -21.22
CA PRO A 19 0.50 -2.34 -21.41
C PRO A 19 -0.26 -2.93 -20.22
N ALA A 20 0.37 -3.90 -19.53
CA ALA A 20 -0.20 -4.52 -18.34
C ALA A 20 -0.45 -3.53 -17.20
N SER A 21 0.40 -2.49 -17.07
CA SER A 21 0.25 -1.46 -16.04
C SER A 21 -0.97 -0.58 -16.28
N TYR A 22 -1.29 -0.26 -17.55
CA TYR A 22 -2.50 0.48 -17.89
C TYR A 22 -3.77 -0.35 -17.63
N ILE A 23 -3.74 -1.64 -17.97
CA ILE A 23 -4.85 -2.55 -17.67
C ILE A 23 -5.07 -2.62 -16.16
N ALA A 24 -3.99 -2.79 -15.38
CA ALA A 24 -4.05 -2.80 -13.92
C ALA A 24 -4.58 -1.46 -13.36
N ALA A 25 -4.15 -0.32 -13.92
CA ALA A 25 -4.63 0.99 -13.51
C ALA A 25 -6.14 1.18 -13.76
N VAL A 26 -6.64 0.74 -14.92
CA VAL A 26 -8.08 0.78 -15.24
C VAL A 26 -8.88 -0.11 -14.30
N LEU A 27 -8.44 -1.35 -14.08
CA LEU A 27 -9.10 -2.27 -13.14
C LEU A 27 -9.10 -1.72 -11.71
N TYR A 28 -7.99 -1.12 -11.27
CA TYR A 28 -7.90 -0.44 -9.99
C TYR A 28 -8.89 0.73 -9.90
N LEU A 29 -8.93 1.60 -10.90
CA LEU A 29 -9.86 2.74 -10.90
C LEU A 29 -11.33 2.29 -10.90
N LEU A 30 -11.66 1.21 -11.63
CA LEU A 30 -13.01 0.63 -11.60
C LEU A 30 -13.37 0.09 -10.21
N LEU A 31 -12.45 -0.63 -9.57
CA LEU A 31 -12.63 -1.10 -8.20
C LEU A 31 -12.84 0.09 -7.25
N MET A 32 -11.97 1.10 -7.30
CA MET A 32 -12.06 2.27 -6.43
C MET A 32 -13.33 3.09 -6.69
N ALA A 33 -13.72 3.27 -7.94
CA ALA A 33 -14.96 3.97 -8.30
C ALA A 33 -16.19 3.21 -7.78
N SER A 34 -16.20 1.87 -7.89
CA SER A 34 -17.28 1.05 -7.34
C SER A 34 -17.36 1.16 -5.81
N MET A 35 -16.23 1.19 -5.11
CA MET A 35 -16.18 1.36 -3.66
C MET A 35 -16.72 2.74 -3.25
N TYR A 36 -16.32 3.80 -3.96
CA TYR A 36 -16.81 5.15 -3.69
C TYR A 36 -18.31 5.28 -3.98
N TYR A 37 -18.81 4.64 -5.04
CA TYR A 37 -20.24 4.56 -5.33
C TYR A 37 -21.02 3.85 -4.23
N LEU A 38 -20.51 2.73 -3.71
CA LEU A 38 -21.12 2.04 -2.57
C LEU A 38 -21.15 2.93 -1.31
N ALA A 39 -20.08 3.67 -1.04
CA ALA A 39 -20.03 4.66 0.03
C ALA A 39 -21.14 5.70 -0.09
N LEU A 40 -21.31 6.24 -1.30
CA LEU A 40 -22.33 7.25 -1.60
C LEU A 40 -23.75 6.67 -1.48
N SER A 41 -23.99 5.46 -1.98
CA SER A 41 -25.30 4.80 -1.89
C SER A 41 -25.73 4.59 -0.43
N LYS A 42 -24.82 4.17 0.45
CA LYS A 42 -25.09 4.01 1.88
C LYS A 42 -25.39 5.34 2.58
N ALA A 43 -24.68 6.40 2.20
CA ALA A 43 -24.93 7.73 2.74
C ALA A 43 -26.27 8.34 2.25
N ALA A 44 -26.79 7.89 1.11
CA ALA A 44 -28.08 8.32 0.58
C ALA A 44 -29.28 7.63 1.27
N GLU A 45 -29.11 6.40 1.76
CA GLU A 45 -30.18 5.60 2.37
C GLU A 45 -30.52 6.04 3.81
N ALA A 46 -29.54 6.52 4.58
CA ALA A 46 -29.76 7.00 5.95
C ALA A 46 -28.82 8.17 6.26
N PRO A 47 -29.27 9.19 7.02
CA PRO A 47 -28.37 10.22 7.53
C PRO A 47 -27.37 9.57 8.50
N GLN A 48 -26.18 9.28 8.01
CA GLN A 48 -25.06 8.79 8.80
C GLN A 48 -24.20 9.96 9.28
N GLU A 49 -23.62 9.82 10.48
CA GLU A 49 -22.63 10.78 11.00
C GLU A 49 -21.31 10.72 10.21
N MET A 50 -21.04 9.61 9.53
CA MET A 50 -19.80 9.39 8.77
C MET A 50 -19.94 9.86 7.33
N THR A 51 -19.01 10.71 6.89
CA THR A 51 -18.95 11.17 5.50
C THR A 51 -18.52 10.06 4.55
N PRO A 52 -18.97 10.06 3.28
CA PRO A 52 -18.58 9.06 2.28
C PRO A 52 -17.05 8.96 2.08
N SER A 53 -16.32 10.05 2.29
CA SER A 53 -14.86 10.08 2.23
C SER A 53 -14.23 9.21 3.32
N VAL A 54 -14.72 9.26 4.56
CA VAL A 54 -14.22 8.44 5.67
C VAL A 54 -14.44 6.96 5.36
N TRP A 55 -15.61 6.59 4.85
CA TRP A 55 -15.89 5.19 4.50
C TRP A 55 -15.01 4.67 3.35
N PHE A 56 -14.76 5.52 2.36
CA PHE A 56 -13.86 5.20 1.26
C PHE A 56 -12.44 4.92 1.74
N PHE A 57 -11.89 5.78 2.60
CA PHE A 57 -10.57 5.55 3.19
C PHE A 57 -10.56 4.37 4.14
N GLN A 58 -11.62 4.16 4.92
CA GLN A 58 -11.75 2.96 5.75
C GLN A 58 -11.54 1.72 4.91
N THR A 59 -12.12 1.63 3.72
CA THR A 59 -11.99 0.44 2.87
C THR A 59 -10.63 0.31 2.14
N PHE A 60 -9.58 1.06 2.53
CA PHE A 60 -8.26 1.03 1.87
C PHE A 60 -7.60 -0.36 1.82
N TRP A 61 -7.93 -1.26 2.74
CA TRP A 61 -7.30 -2.58 2.80
C TRP A 61 -7.59 -3.43 1.56
N VAL A 62 -8.77 -3.28 0.97
CA VAL A 62 -9.21 -4.05 -0.21
C VAL A 62 -8.30 -3.79 -1.41
N PRO A 63 -8.13 -2.54 -1.89
CA PRO A 63 -7.24 -2.28 -3.02
C PRO A 63 -5.77 -2.61 -2.69
N VAL A 64 -5.31 -2.37 -1.46
CA VAL A 64 -3.93 -2.64 -1.07
C VAL A 64 -3.58 -4.12 -1.20
N TRP A 65 -4.47 -5.02 -0.78
CA TRP A 65 -4.26 -6.47 -0.87
C TRP A 65 -4.08 -6.98 -2.29
N PHE A 66 -4.76 -6.41 -3.28
CA PHE A 66 -4.58 -6.83 -4.67
C PHE A 66 -3.45 -6.07 -5.36
N MET A 67 -3.37 -4.77 -5.12
CA MET A 67 -2.48 -3.88 -5.85
C MET A 67 -1.02 -4.09 -5.47
N VAL A 68 -0.71 -4.18 -4.18
CA VAL A 68 0.69 -4.28 -3.74
C VAL A 68 1.35 -5.58 -4.23
N PRO A 69 0.73 -6.77 -4.08
CA PRO A 69 1.28 -7.99 -4.66
C PRO A 69 1.40 -7.90 -6.18
N LEU A 70 0.41 -7.33 -6.87
CA LEU A 70 0.42 -7.20 -8.33
C LEU A 70 1.59 -6.34 -8.82
N LEU A 71 1.89 -5.23 -8.12
CA LEU A 71 2.97 -4.31 -8.47
C LEU A 71 4.36 -4.87 -8.15
N THR A 72 4.48 -5.62 -7.04
CA THR A 72 5.78 -6.03 -6.51
C THR A 72 6.19 -7.45 -6.91
N MET A 73 5.24 -8.33 -7.25
CA MET A 73 5.51 -9.76 -7.53
C MET A 73 6.53 -10.00 -8.66
N LYS A 74 6.64 -9.08 -9.63
CA LYS A 74 7.57 -9.19 -10.76
C LYS A 74 8.95 -8.59 -10.48
N SER A 75 9.03 -7.65 -9.54
CA SER A 75 10.18 -6.76 -9.35
C SER A 75 11.54 -7.48 -9.30
N ILE A 76 11.67 -8.48 -8.42
CA ILE A 76 12.91 -9.25 -8.22
C ILE A 76 12.71 -10.69 -8.70
N ALA A 77 11.50 -11.26 -8.59
CA ALA A 77 11.26 -12.65 -8.91
C ALA A 77 11.39 -12.92 -10.42
N GLU A 78 10.98 -11.98 -11.27
CA GLU A 78 11.07 -12.13 -12.73
C GLU A 78 12.52 -12.08 -13.21
N GLU A 79 13.31 -11.13 -12.71
CA GLU A 79 14.75 -11.04 -13.03
C GLU A 79 15.52 -12.28 -12.56
N ARG A 80 15.17 -12.78 -11.37
CA ARG A 80 15.77 -14.00 -10.84
C ARG A 80 15.38 -15.25 -11.61
N ARG A 81 14.16 -15.27 -12.16
CA ARG A 81 13.71 -16.35 -13.06
C ARG A 81 14.41 -16.30 -14.41
N MET A 82 14.68 -15.10 -14.93
CA MET A 82 15.36 -14.90 -16.21
C MET A 82 16.89 -14.97 -16.11
N GLY A 83 17.46 -15.04 -14.90
CA GLY A 83 18.91 -15.03 -14.69
C GLY A 83 19.57 -13.66 -14.89
N THR A 84 18.78 -12.60 -15.14
CA THR A 84 19.30 -11.24 -15.35
C THR A 84 19.74 -10.58 -14.06
N LEU A 85 19.28 -11.07 -12.90
CA LEU A 85 19.68 -10.55 -11.60
C LEU A 85 21.19 -10.67 -11.36
N GLU A 86 21.81 -11.80 -11.75
CA GLU A 86 23.26 -12.01 -11.63
C GLU A 86 24.03 -10.99 -12.47
N THR A 87 23.60 -10.77 -13.73
CA THR A 87 24.21 -9.75 -14.59
C THR A 87 24.06 -8.34 -14.03
N LEU A 88 22.91 -8.02 -13.42
CA LEU A 88 22.67 -6.72 -12.81
C LEU A 88 23.57 -6.49 -11.60
N MET A 89 23.86 -7.53 -10.81
CA MET A 89 24.76 -7.45 -9.66
C MET A 89 26.25 -7.38 -10.04
N THR A 90 26.62 -7.74 -11.27
CA THR A 90 27.98 -7.49 -11.79
C THR A 90 28.21 -6.05 -12.27
N THR A 91 27.13 -5.26 -12.38
CA THR A 91 27.20 -3.83 -12.72
C THR A 91 27.80 -3.06 -11.53
N PRO A 92 28.51 -1.92 -11.72
CA PRO A 92 29.06 -1.09 -10.63
C PRO A 92 28.02 -0.44 -9.68
N ALA A 93 26.77 -0.91 -9.68
CA ALA A 93 25.72 -0.47 -8.77
C ALA A 93 25.68 -1.39 -7.53
N THR A 94 25.50 -0.81 -6.34
CA THR A 94 25.37 -1.62 -5.12
C THR A 94 24.01 -2.33 -5.06
N ALA A 95 23.95 -3.50 -4.41
CA ALA A 95 22.69 -4.23 -4.23
C ALA A 95 21.61 -3.36 -3.56
N LEU A 96 22.00 -2.53 -2.60
CA LEU A 96 21.13 -1.53 -1.98
C LEU A 96 20.55 -0.53 -2.99
N GLN A 97 21.33 -0.04 -3.96
CA GLN A 97 20.81 0.87 -4.98
C GLN A 97 19.79 0.19 -5.89
N ILE A 98 20.00 -1.09 -6.22
CA ILE A 98 19.07 -1.89 -7.03
C ILE A 98 17.74 -2.11 -6.28
N VAL A 99 17.81 -2.53 -5.01
CA VAL A 99 16.61 -2.76 -4.19
C VAL A 99 15.86 -1.45 -3.97
N LEU A 100 16.56 -0.36 -3.64
CA LEU A 100 15.92 0.94 -3.47
C LEU A 100 15.30 1.48 -4.76
N SER A 101 15.91 1.27 -5.93
CA SER A 101 15.32 1.73 -7.19
C SER A 101 14.04 0.98 -7.53
N LYS A 102 13.99 -0.33 -7.26
CA LYS A 102 12.78 -1.15 -7.45
C LYS A 102 11.69 -0.76 -6.46
N PHE A 103 12.03 -0.62 -5.19
CA PHE A 103 11.11 -0.16 -4.15
C PHE A 103 10.51 1.20 -4.49
N LEU A 104 11.35 2.20 -4.81
CA LEU A 104 10.88 3.56 -5.04
C LEU A 104 10.07 3.66 -6.33
N SER A 105 10.42 2.90 -7.38
CA SER A 105 9.61 2.82 -8.60
C SER A 105 8.22 2.24 -8.35
N ALA A 106 8.13 1.14 -7.58
CA ALA A 106 6.85 0.54 -7.20
C ALA A 106 6.04 1.46 -6.29
N TYR A 107 6.68 2.13 -5.33
CA TYR A 107 6.03 3.07 -4.41
C TYR A 107 5.50 4.31 -5.12
N LEU A 108 6.26 4.88 -6.06
CA LEU A 108 5.80 6.02 -6.86
C LEU A 108 4.61 5.65 -7.75
N PHE A 109 4.62 4.46 -8.35
CA PHE A 109 3.48 3.98 -9.12
C PHE A 109 2.25 3.71 -8.22
N TYR A 110 2.46 3.16 -7.02
CA TYR A 110 1.42 3.01 -6.01
C TYR A 110 0.78 4.35 -5.62
N MET A 111 1.61 5.36 -5.36
CA MET A 111 1.15 6.72 -5.04
C MET A 111 0.45 7.38 -6.22
N LEU A 112 0.91 7.15 -7.45
CA LEU A 112 0.24 7.64 -8.67
C LEU A 112 -1.17 7.06 -8.78
N LEU A 113 -1.35 5.76 -8.55
CA LEU A 113 -2.66 5.13 -8.60
C LEU A 113 -3.61 5.72 -7.54
N TRP A 114 -3.16 5.91 -6.29
CA TRP A 114 -3.96 6.60 -5.28
C TRP A 114 -4.24 8.08 -5.62
N ALA A 115 -3.28 8.78 -6.23
CA ALA A 115 -3.50 10.16 -6.66
C ALA A 115 -4.60 10.26 -7.73
N LEU A 116 -4.75 9.23 -8.58
CA LEU A 116 -5.83 9.18 -9.58
C LEU A 116 -7.23 8.99 -8.96
N THR A 117 -7.34 8.61 -7.68
CA THR A 117 -8.63 8.53 -6.98
C THR A 117 -9.03 9.83 -6.27
N ALA A 118 -8.08 10.75 -6.06
CA ALA A 118 -8.34 12.06 -5.45
C ALA A 118 -9.42 12.90 -6.17
N PRO A 119 -9.61 12.84 -7.50
CA PRO A 119 -10.66 13.57 -8.20
C PRO A 119 -12.09 13.09 -7.93
N PHE A 120 -12.30 11.89 -7.35
CA PHE A 120 -13.63 11.29 -7.20
C PHE A 120 -14.67 12.18 -6.50
N PRO A 121 -14.41 12.78 -5.31
CA PRO A 121 -15.35 13.68 -4.67
C PRO A 121 -15.68 14.91 -5.53
N TYR A 122 -14.69 15.45 -6.25
CA TYR A 122 -14.90 16.60 -7.14
C TYR A 122 -15.77 16.25 -8.35
N ILE A 123 -15.58 15.05 -8.92
CA ILE A 123 -16.43 14.54 -9.99
C ILE A 123 -17.86 14.41 -9.46
N VAL A 124 -18.07 13.75 -8.32
CA VAL A 124 -19.44 13.59 -7.79
C VAL A 124 -20.09 14.94 -7.48
N ASN A 125 -19.35 15.91 -6.92
CA ASN A 125 -19.90 17.25 -6.72
C ASN A 125 -20.34 17.93 -8.03
N ALA A 126 -19.53 17.84 -9.09
CA ALA A 126 -19.84 18.44 -10.38
C ALA A 126 -21.08 17.83 -11.05
N TYR A 127 -21.33 16.53 -10.85
CA TYR A 127 -22.47 15.83 -11.46
C TYR A 127 -23.73 15.76 -10.59
N ALA A 128 -23.60 15.80 -9.25
CA ALA A 128 -24.74 15.76 -8.33
C ALA A 128 -25.44 17.13 -8.15
N GLY A 129 -24.78 18.24 -8.51
CA GLY A 129 -25.32 19.59 -8.35
C GLY A 129 -25.54 20.00 -6.88
N GLU A 130 -26.18 21.14 -6.64
CA GLU A 130 -26.47 21.74 -5.31
C GLU A 130 -27.28 20.84 -4.34
N SER A 131 -27.66 19.63 -4.75
CA SER A 131 -28.47 18.70 -3.96
C SER A 131 -27.74 18.14 -2.73
N VAL A 132 -26.41 18.13 -2.72
CA VAL A 132 -25.59 17.77 -1.55
C VAL A 132 -24.50 18.82 -1.34
N PRO A 133 -24.50 19.55 -0.20
CA PRO A 133 -23.43 20.50 0.12
C PRO A 133 -22.07 19.81 0.09
N LEU A 134 -21.04 20.46 -0.49
CA LEU A 134 -19.67 19.95 -0.49
C LEU A 134 -19.24 19.51 0.91
N GLU A 135 -19.61 20.27 1.93
CA GLU A 135 -19.28 20.01 3.35
C GLU A 135 -19.80 18.66 3.88
N ARG A 136 -20.84 18.08 3.27
CA ARG A 136 -21.34 16.74 3.63
C ARG A 136 -20.66 15.59 2.88
N LEU A 137 -20.04 15.89 1.74
CA LEU A 137 -19.29 14.92 0.93
C LEU A 137 -17.78 14.97 1.19
N PHE A 138 -17.31 16.10 1.71
CA PHE A 138 -15.93 16.50 1.78
C PHE A 138 -15.60 16.97 3.19
N ASP A 139 -14.91 16.10 3.94
CA ASP A 139 -14.18 16.53 5.12
C ASP A 139 -12.69 16.71 4.73
N PRO A 140 -12.17 17.96 4.67
CA PRO A 140 -10.78 18.23 4.33
C PRO A 140 -9.80 17.48 5.26
N ALA A 141 -10.15 17.31 6.54
CA ALA A 141 -9.31 16.64 7.51
C ALA A 141 -9.21 15.15 7.18
N SER A 142 -10.33 14.50 6.87
CA SER A 142 -10.36 13.09 6.46
C SER A 142 -9.62 12.84 5.16
N MET A 143 -9.73 13.75 4.18
CA MET A 143 -9.08 13.55 2.89
C MET A 143 -7.56 13.68 2.99
N ILE A 144 -7.07 14.74 3.61
CA ILE A 144 -5.63 14.96 3.81
C ILE A 144 -5.07 13.85 4.70
N GLY A 145 -5.76 13.56 5.81
CA GLY A 145 -5.38 12.51 6.76
C GLY A 145 -5.29 11.13 6.13
N GLY A 146 -6.33 10.72 5.38
CA GLY A 146 -6.38 9.45 4.69
C GLY A 146 -5.25 9.30 3.66
N PHE A 147 -4.98 10.33 2.86
CA PHE A 147 -3.87 10.32 1.90
C PHE A 147 -2.49 10.27 2.58
N ILE A 148 -2.31 11.00 3.68
CA ILE A 148 -1.07 10.94 4.48
C ILE A 148 -0.87 9.53 5.04
N PHE A 149 -1.91 8.93 5.62
CA PHE A 149 -1.86 7.56 6.12
C PHE A 149 -1.52 6.56 5.01
N ILE A 150 -2.15 6.66 3.84
CA ILE A 150 -1.87 5.80 2.69
C ILE A 150 -0.42 5.94 2.22
N ALA A 151 0.12 7.17 2.23
CA ALA A 151 1.51 7.41 1.87
C ALA A 151 2.47 6.71 2.84
N ILE A 152 2.25 6.90 4.15
CA ILE A 152 3.12 6.36 5.19
C ILE A 152 3.01 4.82 5.26
N SER A 153 1.78 4.30 5.32
CA SER A 153 1.53 2.84 5.38
C SER A 153 1.95 2.15 4.08
N GLY A 154 1.81 2.83 2.93
CA GLY A 154 2.24 2.35 1.62
C GLY A 154 3.74 2.06 1.54
N LEU A 155 4.59 2.79 2.28
CA LEU A 155 6.03 2.49 2.38
C LEU A 155 6.25 1.06 2.88
N LEU A 156 5.57 0.69 3.96
CA LEU A 156 5.69 -0.64 4.55
C LEU A 156 5.10 -1.70 3.63
N TYR A 157 3.89 -1.48 3.10
CA TYR A 157 3.22 -2.48 2.28
C TYR A 157 4.02 -2.80 1.01
N VAL A 158 4.53 -1.78 0.33
CA VAL A 158 5.39 -1.97 -0.85
C VAL A 158 6.70 -2.67 -0.46
N ALA A 159 7.31 -2.33 0.67
CA ALA A 159 8.52 -3.01 1.15
C ALA A 159 8.27 -4.50 1.45
N ILE A 160 7.12 -4.86 2.04
CA ILE A 160 6.70 -6.26 2.23
C ILE A 160 6.60 -6.98 0.89
N GLY A 161 5.99 -6.34 -0.12
CA GLY A 161 5.87 -6.91 -1.46
C GLY A 161 7.23 -7.16 -2.14
N ILE A 162 8.14 -6.19 -2.06
CA ILE A 162 9.50 -6.32 -2.59
C ILE A 162 10.26 -7.44 -1.85
N PHE A 163 10.14 -7.50 -0.52
CA PHE A 163 10.73 -8.55 0.29
C PHE A 163 10.21 -9.93 -0.11
N ALA A 164 8.89 -10.09 -0.23
CA ALA A 164 8.26 -11.33 -0.69
C ALA A 164 8.74 -11.75 -2.08
N SER A 165 8.91 -10.79 -2.99
CA SER A 165 9.47 -11.06 -4.32
C SER A 165 10.93 -11.52 -4.31
N SER A 166 11.73 -11.16 -3.31
CA SER A 166 13.13 -11.59 -3.19
C SER A 166 13.29 -13.05 -2.73
N LEU A 167 12.28 -13.58 -2.03
CA LEU A 167 12.34 -14.91 -1.43
C LEU A 167 12.27 -16.02 -2.48
N THR A 168 11.51 -15.82 -3.55
CA THR A 168 11.18 -16.84 -4.56
C THR A 168 11.59 -16.43 -5.98
N ARG A 169 11.70 -17.42 -6.87
CA ARG A 169 11.89 -17.22 -8.32
C ARG A 169 10.56 -17.27 -9.09
N ASN A 170 9.47 -17.68 -8.44
CA ASN A 170 8.17 -17.80 -9.08
C ASN A 170 7.28 -16.60 -8.72
N GLN A 171 6.91 -15.81 -9.73
CA GLN A 171 6.06 -14.62 -9.60
C GLN A 171 4.73 -14.91 -8.89
N LEU A 172 4.08 -16.05 -9.17
CA LEU A 172 2.82 -16.41 -8.51
C LEU A 172 3.03 -16.63 -7.01
N VAL A 173 4.09 -17.34 -6.65
CA VAL A 173 4.44 -17.58 -5.24
C VAL A 173 4.83 -16.27 -4.54
N ALA A 174 5.53 -15.36 -5.24
CA ALA A 174 5.88 -14.04 -4.71
C ALA A 174 4.62 -13.22 -4.39
N GLY A 175 3.67 -13.19 -5.33
CA GLY A 175 2.39 -12.51 -5.14
C GLY A 175 1.58 -13.09 -3.99
N MET A 176 1.47 -14.42 -3.89
CA MET A 176 0.75 -15.07 -2.80
C MET A 176 1.40 -14.82 -1.43
N LEU A 177 2.73 -14.86 -1.33
CA LEU A 177 3.45 -14.54 -0.10
C LEU A 177 3.23 -13.08 0.31
N SER A 178 3.30 -12.15 -0.64
CA SER A 178 3.02 -10.74 -0.39
C SER A 178 1.58 -10.55 0.11
N PHE A 179 0.61 -11.18 -0.55
CA PHE A 179 -0.79 -11.13 -0.13
C PHE A 179 -0.97 -11.66 1.31
N CYS A 180 -0.41 -12.83 1.63
CA CYS A 180 -0.50 -13.41 2.97
C CYS A 180 0.14 -12.52 4.05
N MET A 181 1.31 -11.94 3.77
CA MET A 181 1.97 -11.03 4.72
C MET A 181 1.17 -9.75 4.93
N LEU A 182 0.60 -9.18 3.86
CA LEU A 182 -0.27 -8.00 3.95
C LEU A 182 -1.58 -8.31 4.66
N PHE A 183 -2.14 -9.50 4.45
CA PHE A 183 -3.33 -9.95 5.15
C PHE A 183 -3.10 -10.01 6.66
N VAL A 184 -1.99 -10.64 7.09
CA VAL A 184 -1.64 -10.73 8.51
C VAL A 184 -1.40 -9.35 9.11
N ILE A 185 -0.63 -8.47 8.44
CA ILE A 185 -0.23 -7.20 9.06
C ILE A 185 -1.37 -6.16 9.12
N ILE A 186 -2.27 -6.16 8.13
CA ILE A 186 -3.40 -5.23 8.10
C ILE A 186 -4.52 -5.73 9.00
N LEU A 187 -4.78 -7.04 9.01
CA LEU A 187 -5.92 -7.59 9.73
C LEU A 187 -5.60 -8.01 11.17
N SER A 188 -4.31 -8.09 11.56
CA SER A 188 -3.89 -8.46 12.92
C SER A 188 -4.60 -7.63 14.00
N GLY A 189 -4.65 -6.31 13.84
CA GLY A 189 -5.29 -5.41 14.81
C GLY A 189 -6.79 -5.70 14.98
N ARG A 190 -7.51 -5.93 13.87
CA ARG A 190 -8.97 -6.17 13.92
C ARG A 190 -9.33 -7.60 14.33
N LEU A 191 -8.61 -8.60 13.84
CA LEU A 191 -8.81 -10.01 14.19
C LEU A 191 -8.62 -10.24 15.69
N MET A 192 -7.65 -9.61 16.33
CA MET A 192 -7.41 -9.79 17.77
C MET A 192 -8.48 -9.14 18.64
N LEU A 193 -9.13 -8.07 18.17
CA LEU A 193 -10.21 -7.39 18.89
C LEU A 193 -11.56 -8.10 18.72
N GLU A 194 -11.89 -8.55 17.50
CA GLU A 194 -13.21 -9.14 17.18
C GLU A 194 -13.27 -10.66 17.42
N PHE A 195 -12.13 -11.36 17.35
CA PHE A 195 -12.05 -12.81 17.56
C PHE A 195 -11.08 -13.14 18.70
N PRO A 196 -11.56 -13.25 19.95
CA PRO A 196 -10.80 -13.82 21.07
C PRO A 196 -10.69 -15.36 20.92
N LEU A 197 -10.42 -15.85 19.71
CA LEU A 197 -10.32 -17.28 19.39
C LEU A 197 -9.05 -17.91 19.96
N ILE A 198 -8.14 -17.11 20.52
CA ILE A 198 -6.85 -17.58 21.01
C ILE A 198 -6.66 -17.06 22.44
N ASP A 199 -7.24 -17.77 23.39
CA ASP A 199 -7.12 -17.56 24.84
C ASP A 199 -5.73 -18.04 25.32
N VAL A 200 -4.67 -17.52 24.70
CA VAL A 200 -3.28 -17.85 25.05
C VAL A 200 -2.76 -16.72 25.93
N GLU A 201 -2.32 -17.05 27.14
CA GLU A 201 -1.75 -16.10 28.11
C GLU A 201 -0.63 -15.22 27.51
N TRP A 202 0.09 -15.72 26.50
CA TRP A 202 1.11 -14.97 25.76
C TRP A 202 0.57 -13.76 24.98
N ILE A 203 -0.66 -13.83 24.47
CA ILE A 203 -1.26 -12.76 23.66
C ILE A 203 -1.67 -11.57 24.54
N ASN A 204 -2.08 -11.82 25.78
CA ASN A 204 -2.44 -10.77 26.73
C ASN A 204 -1.22 -9.91 27.13
N HIS A 205 -0.01 -10.49 27.14
CA HIS A 205 1.22 -9.73 27.36
C HIS A 205 1.67 -8.95 26.11
N SER A 206 1.25 -9.38 24.92
CA SER A 206 1.55 -8.70 23.65
C SER A 206 0.41 -7.81 23.15
N ARG A 207 -0.69 -7.62 23.92
CA ARG A 207 -1.82 -6.78 23.50
C ARG A 207 -1.37 -5.36 23.16
N ASP A 208 -0.53 -4.76 24.00
CA ASP A 208 0.02 -3.42 23.75
C ASP A 208 0.82 -3.33 22.44
N LEU A 209 1.51 -4.42 22.07
CA LEU A 209 2.22 -4.48 20.78
C LEU A 209 1.25 -4.68 19.61
N VAL A 210 0.19 -5.47 19.79
CA VAL A 210 -0.81 -5.73 18.76
C VAL A 210 -1.64 -4.47 18.49
N ASP A 211 -2.03 -3.76 19.52
CA ASP A 211 -2.72 -2.47 19.43
C ASP A 211 -1.83 -1.44 18.71
N TYR A 212 -0.52 -1.47 18.95
CA TYR A 212 0.44 -0.64 18.21
C TYR A 212 0.52 -0.98 16.70
N PHE A 213 0.15 -2.19 16.28
CA PHE A 213 0.09 -2.58 14.86
C PHE A 213 -1.28 -2.35 14.22
N ASN A 214 -2.24 -1.79 14.94
CA ASN A 214 -3.60 -1.61 14.45
C ASN A 214 -3.69 -0.53 13.36
N SER A 215 -3.59 -0.97 12.12
CA SER A 215 -3.63 -0.09 10.95
C SER A 215 -4.98 0.60 10.76
N PHE A 216 -6.08 0.05 11.29
CA PHE A 216 -7.41 0.68 11.20
C PHE A 216 -7.56 1.84 12.18
N GLU A 217 -7.03 1.69 13.39
CA GLU A 217 -7.04 2.74 14.42
C GLU A 217 -6.16 3.91 13.99
N HIS A 218 -4.96 3.62 13.50
CA HIS A 218 -4.13 4.66 12.89
C HIS A 218 -4.87 5.40 11.78
N LEU A 219 -5.51 4.69 10.85
CA LEU A 219 -6.27 5.35 9.79
C LEU A 219 -7.39 6.23 10.36
N GLU A 220 -8.09 5.80 11.40
CA GLU A 220 -9.16 6.57 12.03
C GLU A 220 -8.62 7.87 12.66
N ASP A 221 -7.52 7.80 13.39
CA ASP A 221 -6.85 8.97 13.98
C ASP A 221 -6.40 9.95 12.90
N PHE A 222 -5.75 9.45 11.85
CA PHE A 222 -5.34 10.27 10.71
C PHE A 222 -6.56 10.89 10.03
N SER A 223 -7.64 10.13 9.83
CA SER A 223 -8.89 10.62 9.20
C SER A 223 -9.60 11.68 10.04
N ARG A 224 -9.38 11.72 11.36
CA ARG A 224 -9.87 12.78 12.24
C ARG A 224 -8.93 14.01 12.28
N GLY A 225 -7.84 13.98 11.52
CA GLY A 225 -6.82 15.04 11.50
C GLY A 225 -5.82 14.99 12.64
N VAL A 226 -5.80 13.91 13.43
CA VAL A 226 -4.82 13.71 14.50
C VAL A 226 -3.58 13.03 13.91
N LEU A 227 -2.52 13.81 13.69
CA LEU A 227 -1.25 13.29 13.20
C LEU A 227 -0.39 12.84 14.38
N ASP A 228 -0.47 11.56 14.75
CA ASP A 228 0.46 10.98 15.71
C ASP A 228 1.82 10.65 15.03
N SER A 229 2.89 10.82 15.79
CA SER A 229 4.25 10.43 15.42
C SER A 229 4.48 8.91 15.48
N ARG A 230 3.71 8.18 16.29
CA ARG A 230 3.89 6.73 16.48
C ARG A 230 3.83 5.94 15.17
N PRO A 231 2.81 6.14 14.30
CA PRO A 231 2.70 5.35 13.09
C PRO A 231 3.82 5.69 12.08
N LEU A 232 4.26 6.95 12.03
CA LEU A 232 5.41 7.37 11.20
C LEU A 232 6.67 6.58 11.54
N PHE A 233 7.00 6.46 12.82
CA PHE A 233 8.17 5.68 13.26
C PHE A 233 7.99 4.18 13.04
N LEU A 234 6.80 3.63 13.31
CA LEU A 234 6.50 2.22 13.08
C LEU A 234 6.67 1.84 11.60
N TYR A 235 5.92 2.49 10.70
CA TYR A 235 5.96 2.17 9.28
C TYR A 235 7.33 2.46 8.68
N GLY A 236 7.98 3.57 9.07
CA GLY A 236 9.31 3.94 8.59
C GLY A 236 10.41 2.97 9.03
N SER A 237 10.47 2.60 10.31
CA SER A 237 11.47 1.67 10.84
C SER A 237 11.33 0.28 10.24
N LEU A 238 10.09 -0.22 10.13
CA LEU A 238 9.82 -1.55 9.59
C LEU A 238 10.08 -1.61 8.07
N THR A 239 9.82 -0.52 7.34
CA THR A 239 10.23 -0.36 5.94
C THR A 239 11.75 -0.48 5.79
N MET A 240 12.52 0.27 6.58
CA MET A 240 13.99 0.23 6.53
C MET A 240 14.53 -1.16 6.87
N LEU A 241 13.97 -1.81 7.89
CA LEU A 241 14.32 -3.17 8.29
C LEU A 241 14.07 -4.16 7.14
N LEU A 242 12.87 -4.15 6.54
CA LEU A 242 12.52 -5.07 5.45
C LEU A 242 13.37 -4.85 4.20
N LEU A 243 13.66 -3.60 3.85
CA LEU A 243 14.56 -3.30 2.73
C LEU A 243 15.98 -3.76 3.03
N GLY A 244 16.48 -3.59 4.25
CA GLY A 244 17.78 -4.11 4.69
C GLY A 244 17.86 -5.64 4.60
N ILE A 245 16.84 -6.35 5.08
CA ILE A 245 16.77 -7.81 4.94
C ILE A 245 16.70 -8.20 3.45
N THR A 246 15.91 -7.49 2.66
CA THR A 246 15.82 -7.74 1.21
C THR A 246 17.19 -7.61 0.54
N THR A 247 17.97 -6.58 0.88
CA THR A 247 19.32 -6.40 0.33
C THR A 247 20.25 -7.56 0.68
N LEU A 248 20.22 -8.03 1.93
CA LEU A 248 21.02 -9.19 2.35
C LEU A 248 20.58 -10.48 1.64
N VAL A 249 19.27 -10.67 1.46
CA VAL A 249 18.72 -11.81 0.73
C VAL A 249 19.18 -11.78 -0.72
N VAL A 250 19.16 -10.62 -1.37
CA VAL A 250 19.62 -10.45 -2.76
C VAL A 250 21.12 -10.72 -2.87
N GLU A 251 21.95 -10.20 -1.97
CA GLU A 251 23.41 -10.44 -1.93
C GLU A 251 23.76 -11.90 -1.69
N SER A 252 23.04 -12.60 -0.80
CA SER A 252 23.32 -14.01 -0.49
C SER A 252 23.01 -14.98 -1.63
N LYS A 253 22.23 -14.54 -2.62
CA LYS A 253 21.60 -15.40 -3.65
C LYS A 253 22.08 -15.09 -5.07
N ALA A 254 22.99 -14.13 -5.22
CA ALA A 254 23.70 -13.79 -6.45
C ALA A 254 25.14 -14.30 -6.38
#